data_AF-A0A2B4SSQ9-F1
#
_entry.id   AF-A0A2B4SSQ9-F1
#
_cell.length_a   1.000
_cell.length_b   1.000
_cell.length_c   1.000
_cell.angle_alpha   90.00
_cell.angle_beta   90.00
_cell.angle_gamma   90.00
#
_symmetry.space_group_name_H-M   'P 1'
#
loop_
_entity.id
_entity.type
_entity.pdbx_description
1 polymer ?
#
loop_
_entity_poly.entity_id
_entity_poly.type
_entity_poly.pdbx_seq_one_letter_code
_entity_poly.pdbx_strand_id
1 'polypeptide(L)'
;MDSVPDVKTAIELYNQLSELWGSAGMYARKWLSNKLEVLQSIPSSDCATEVDLDSGELPQVKTLGVLWSPVEYVFKFQVNQPAEKCDQTKRNFLKGIATLFDPLGLLTPYTVRAKILLQEMWASGVDWDEPVGENLSQQATQWFNELPALSSLKGRSKTRQKRYLSLFTCLATRAVHLEVAFSLDTDSFLNTFFPMASQCSLPENVTCDNGTNLVGGSNELKDLEALDKKKVQDATLNYGVNWHFKLPLALHFSGVHEIMIKAAKIAIYAILNCADITDEEFLSAVVGAEGWLQEWILSLSGRKKWRGNRADLKVGDVVIVMPTDTARGKWPLGRIVKVFPGKDNKVQVVDVQVGKSVFRRPIVKLCLSEH
;
A
#
# COMPACT_ATOMS: atom_id res chain seq x y z
N MET A 1 14.85 -8.82 6.53
CA MET A 1 16.00 -7.93 6.71
C MET A 1 16.13 -7.11 5.45
N ASP A 2 16.36 -5.82 5.61
CA ASP A 2 16.45 -4.90 4.48
C ASP A 2 17.83 -4.98 3.83
N SER A 3 17.89 -4.77 2.51
CA SER A 3 19.15 -4.61 1.80
C SER A 3 19.77 -3.26 2.16
N VAL A 4 21.09 -3.23 2.35
CA VAL A 4 21.86 -2.03 2.65
C VAL A 4 22.76 -1.63 1.48
N PRO A 5 23.11 -0.34 1.33
CA PRO A 5 23.78 0.17 0.13
C PRO A 5 25.28 -0.18 0.05
N ASP A 6 25.94 -0.43 1.18
CA ASP A 6 27.39 -0.63 1.24
C ASP A 6 27.80 -1.67 2.29
N VAL A 7 29.04 -2.17 2.14
CA VAL A 7 29.63 -3.21 2.99
C VAL A 7 29.72 -2.76 4.44
N LYS A 8 30.12 -1.52 4.71
CA LYS A 8 30.32 -1.03 6.08
C LYS A 8 28.99 -1.02 6.84
N THR A 9 27.94 -0.50 6.21
CA THR A 9 26.58 -0.50 6.77
C THR A 9 26.06 -1.92 6.99
N ALA A 10 26.41 -2.88 6.13
CA ALA A 10 26.02 -4.29 6.31
C ALA A 10 26.63 -4.94 7.54
N ILE A 11 27.93 -4.69 7.76
CA ILE A 11 28.66 -5.21 8.93
C ILE A 11 28.11 -4.57 10.20
N GLU A 12 27.84 -3.27 10.18
CA GLU A 12 27.26 -2.56 11.32
C GLU A 12 25.84 -3.07 11.65
N LEU A 13 25.01 -3.30 10.63
CA LEU A 13 23.67 -3.88 10.79
C LEU A 13 23.73 -5.28 11.41
N TYR A 14 24.67 -6.13 10.96
CA TYR A 14 24.89 -7.45 11.55
C TYR A 14 25.21 -7.34 13.05
N ASN A 15 26.14 -6.46 13.43
CA ASN A 15 26.55 -6.29 14.83
C ASN A 15 25.39 -5.81 15.70
N GLN A 16 24.63 -4.81 15.24
CA GLN A 16 23.46 -4.28 15.96
C GLN A 16 22.38 -5.36 16.15
N LEU A 17 22.09 -6.15 15.12
CA LEU A 17 21.10 -7.23 15.20
C LEU A 17 21.56 -8.39 16.09
N SER A 18 22.86 -8.72 16.04
CA SER A 18 23.45 -9.75 16.90
C SER A 18 23.37 -9.36 18.38
N GLU A 19 23.68 -8.10 18.72
CA GLU A 19 23.55 -7.57 20.08
C GLU A 19 22.08 -7.55 20.53
N LEU A 20 21.17 -7.05 19.67
CA LEU A 20 19.75 -6.97 19.97
C LEU A 20 19.15 -8.35 20.24
N TRP A 21 19.41 -9.33 19.37
CA TRP A 21 18.92 -10.70 19.58
C TRP A 21 19.60 -11.37 20.76
N GLY A 22 20.90 -11.12 20.97
CA GLY A 22 21.62 -11.59 22.15
C GLY A 22 20.99 -11.10 23.46
N SER A 23 20.50 -9.86 23.50
CA SER A 23 19.78 -9.33 24.67
C SER A 23 18.47 -10.07 24.98
N ALA A 24 17.87 -10.72 23.97
CA ALA A 24 16.68 -11.56 24.08
C ALA A 24 17.02 -13.06 24.24
N GLY A 25 18.29 -13.43 24.37
CA GLY A 25 18.74 -14.83 24.43
C GLY A 25 18.56 -15.60 23.11
N MET A 26 18.44 -14.88 22.00
CA MET A 26 18.28 -15.44 20.65
C MET A 26 19.55 -15.21 19.83
N TYR A 27 19.91 -16.16 18.97
CA TYR A 27 21.06 -16.04 18.09
C TYR A 27 20.63 -16.38 16.66
N ALA A 28 20.68 -15.41 15.77
CA ALA A 28 20.40 -15.69 14.37
C ALA A 28 21.56 -16.37 13.68
N ARG A 29 21.19 -17.30 12.82
CA ARG A 29 22.09 -18.15 12.05
C ARG A 29 21.69 -18.08 10.60
N LYS A 30 22.54 -18.64 9.74
CA LYS A 30 22.37 -18.66 8.28
C LYS A 30 22.44 -17.28 7.64
N TRP A 31 23.35 -16.43 8.13
CA TRP A 31 23.65 -15.17 7.47
C TRP A 31 24.20 -15.39 6.07
N LEU A 32 23.74 -14.58 5.12
CA LEU A 32 24.16 -14.60 3.73
C LEU A 32 24.29 -13.18 3.19
N SER A 33 25.27 -12.93 2.32
CA SER A 33 25.49 -11.66 1.63
C SER A 33 25.96 -11.89 0.20
N ASN A 34 25.71 -10.91 -0.67
CA ASN A 34 26.26 -10.86 -2.03
C ASN A 34 27.68 -10.28 -2.09
N LYS A 35 28.26 -9.92 -0.94
CA LYS A 35 29.63 -9.43 -0.81
C LYS A 35 30.41 -10.35 0.14
N LEU A 36 31.51 -10.92 -0.35
CA LEU A 36 32.37 -11.82 0.41
C LEU A 36 32.96 -11.11 1.65
N GLU A 37 33.32 -9.84 1.52
CA GLU A 37 33.85 -8.99 2.60
C GLU A 37 32.92 -8.96 3.83
N VAL A 38 31.60 -8.97 3.60
CA VAL A 38 30.61 -9.00 4.69
C VAL A 38 30.60 -10.38 5.34
N LEU A 39 30.59 -11.46 4.56
CA LEU A 39 30.60 -12.83 5.11
C LEU A 39 31.86 -13.15 5.91
N GLN A 40 33.01 -12.63 5.48
CA GLN A 40 34.28 -12.78 6.20
C GLN A 40 34.29 -12.06 7.56
N SER A 41 33.48 -11.01 7.71
CA SER A 41 33.35 -10.28 8.99
C SER A 41 32.42 -10.97 9.99
N ILE A 42 31.61 -11.94 9.53
CA ILE A 42 30.64 -12.66 10.36
C ILE A 42 31.29 -13.98 10.83
N PRO A 43 31.12 -14.39 12.11
CA PRO A 43 31.59 -15.68 12.58
C PRO A 43 31.05 -16.83 11.72
N SER A 44 31.93 -17.76 11.34
CA SER A 44 31.57 -18.89 10.46
C SER A 44 30.45 -19.78 11.03
N SER A 45 30.28 -19.81 12.36
CA SER A 45 29.17 -20.48 13.02
C SER A 45 27.81 -19.91 12.60
N ASP A 46 27.75 -18.60 12.38
CA ASP A 46 26.51 -17.86 12.17
C ASP A 46 26.17 -17.73 10.69
N CYS A 47 27.15 -17.92 9.81
CA CYS A 47 26.96 -18.03 8.36
C CYS A 47 26.13 -19.27 7.98
N ALA A 48 25.53 -19.24 6.78
CA ALA A 48 24.84 -20.41 6.23
C ALA A 48 25.81 -21.57 6.01
N THR A 49 25.36 -22.80 6.29
CA THR A 49 26.20 -24.01 6.18
C THR A 49 26.68 -24.27 4.76
N GLU A 50 25.99 -23.73 3.76
CA GLU A 50 26.41 -23.81 2.36
C GLU A 50 27.56 -22.84 2.01
N VAL A 51 27.99 -21.96 2.92
CA VAL A 51 29.08 -20.99 2.72
C VAL A 51 30.44 -21.68 2.92
N ASP A 52 31.16 -21.95 1.82
CA ASP A 52 32.57 -22.33 1.85
C ASP A 52 33.45 -21.09 1.66
N LEU A 53 33.87 -20.48 2.77
CA LEU A 53 34.70 -19.26 2.77
C LEU A 53 36.11 -19.49 2.21
N ASP A 54 36.60 -20.74 2.20
CA ASP A 54 37.95 -21.08 1.76
C ASP A 54 38.03 -21.23 0.23
N SER A 55 36.90 -21.54 -0.43
CA SER A 55 36.79 -21.65 -1.89
C SER A 55 36.87 -20.30 -2.62
N GLY A 56 36.63 -19.17 -1.92
CA GLY A 56 36.51 -17.85 -2.53
C GLY A 56 35.25 -17.63 -3.37
N GLU A 57 34.38 -18.64 -3.49
CA GLU A 57 33.11 -18.56 -4.22
C GLU A 57 31.94 -18.27 -3.26
N LEU A 58 31.01 -17.41 -3.71
CA LEU A 58 29.81 -17.12 -2.93
C LEU A 58 28.79 -18.27 -3.07
N PRO A 59 28.17 -18.70 -1.97
CA PRO A 59 27.37 -19.92 -1.97
C PRO A 59 26.00 -19.73 -2.60
N GLN A 60 25.51 -20.77 -3.27
CA GLN A 60 24.13 -20.86 -3.71
C GLN A 60 23.29 -21.47 -2.59
N VAL A 61 22.36 -20.68 -2.03
CA VAL A 61 21.53 -21.14 -0.91
C VAL A 61 20.18 -21.62 -1.42
N LYS A 62 19.77 -22.80 -0.95
CA LYS A 62 18.47 -23.38 -1.26
C LYS A 62 17.43 -22.86 -0.28
N THR A 63 16.48 -22.07 -0.78
CA THR A 63 15.31 -21.63 0.00
C THR A 63 14.05 -22.20 -0.65
N LEU A 64 13.40 -23.14 0.02
CA LEU A 64 12.14 -23.75 -0.42
C LEU A 64 12.18 -24.32 -1.86
N GLY A 65 13.29 -24.92 -2.30
CA GLY A 65 13.38 -25.51 -3.65
C GLY A 65 13.82 -24.55 -4.77
N VAL A 66 13.95 -23.25 -4.48
CA VAL A 66 14.57 -22.27 -5.36
C VAL A 66 16.00 -21.99 -4.86
N LEU A 67 16.97 -21.99 -5.78
CA LEU A 67 18.36 -21.62 -5.51
C LEU A 67 18.50 -20.12 -5.69
N TRP A 68 18.91 -19.39 -4.66
CA TRP A 68 19.25 -17.98 -4.82
C TRP A 68 20.75 -17.85 -5.13
N SER A 69 21.07 -17.20 -6.25
CA SER A 69 22.43 -16.77 -6.59
C SER A 69 22.61 -15.33 -6.09
N PRO A 70 23.33 -15.11 -4.98
CA PRO A 70 23.49 -13.76 -4.43
C PRO A 70 24.36 -12.87 -5.34
N VAL A 71 25.26 -13.46 -6.13
CA VAL A 71 26.13 -12.73 -7.09
C VAL A 71 25.35 -12.22 -8.29
N GLU A 72 24.60 -13.11 -8.94
CA GLU A 72 23.85 -12.77 -10.16
C GLU A 72 22.50 -12.09 -9.82
N TYR A 73 22.11 -12.07 -8.55
CA TYR A 73 20.82 -11.61 -8.07
C TYR A 73 19.63 -12.30 -8.78
N VAL A 74 19.82 -13.60 -9.04
CA VAL A 74 18.92 -14.43 -9.84
C VAL A 74 18.51 -15.67 -9.06
N PHE A 75 17.26 -16.06 -9.21
CA PHE A 75 16.75 -17.36 -8.81
C PHE A 75 17.03 -18.40 -9.89
N LYS A 76 17.65 -19.50 -9.49
CA LYS A 76 17.84 -20.72 -10.28
C LYS A 76 16.91 -21.80 -9.74
N PHE A 77 16.49 -22.72 -10.60
CA PHE A 77 15.61 -23.82 -10.23
C PHE A 77 16.40 -25.12 -10.19
N GLN A 78 16.43 -25.77 -9.02
CA GLN A 78 16.98 -27.12 -8.93
C GLN A 78 15.88 -28.09 -9.28
N VAL A 79 16.09 -28.85 -10.36
CA VAL A 79 15.12 -29.82 -10.84
C VAL A 79 15.66 -31.21 -10.58
N ASN A 80 14.92 -31.99 -9.79
CA ASN A 80 15.22 -33.40 -9.59
C ASN A 80 14.67 -34.19 -10.77
N GLN A 81 15.45 -35.13 -11.30
CA GLN A 81 14.91 -36.06 -12.29
C GLN A 81 13.78 -36.88 -11.67
N PRO A 82 12.69 -37.11 -12.42
CA PRO A 82 11.60 -37.93 -11.93
C PRO A 82 12.07 -39.37 -11.68
N ALA A 83 11.46 -40.03 -10.70
CA ALA A 83 11.65 -41.46 -10.50
C ALA A 83 11.06 -42.26 -11.68
N GLU A 84 11.56 -43.49 -11.90
CA GLU A 84 11.02 -44.38 -12.94
C GLU A 84 9.49 -44.54 -12.80
N LYS A 85 8.76 -44.48 -13.92
CA LYS A 85 7.28 -44.61 -14.00
C LYS A 85 6.49 -43.50 -13.30
N CYS A 86 7.06 -42.31 -13.16
CA CYS A 86 6.39 -41.15 -12.56
C CYS A 86 5.12 -40.68 -13.31
N ASP A 87 5.00 -41.06 -14.57
CA ASP A 87 4.01 -40.64 -15.57
C ASP A 87 2.84 -41.63 -15.71
N GLN A 88 2.92 -42.79 -15.06
CA GLN A 88 1.96 -43.88 -15.27
C GLN A 88 0.69 -43.74 -14.45
N THR A 89 0.72 -43.13 -13.26
CA THR A 89 -0.44 -43.04 -12.36
C THR A 89 -0.64 -41.63 -11.83
N LYS A 90 -1.87 -41.29 -11.42
CA LYS A 90 -2.18 -39.98 -10.81
C LYS A 90 -1.32 -39.70 -9.58
N ARG A 91 -1.12 -40.71 -8.72
CA ARG A 91 -0.31 -40.58 -7.52
C ARG A 91 1.13 -40.24 -7.85
N ASN A 92 1.71 -40.94 -8.81
CA ASN A 92 3.08 -40.75 -9.22
C ASN A 92 3.29 -39.39 -9.91
N PHE A 93 2.33 -38.98 -10.74
CA PHE A 93 2.37 -37.69 -11.41
C PHE A 93 2.28 -36.54 -10.39
N LEU A 94 1.33 -36.62 -9.45
CA LEU A 94 1.19 -35.64 -8.36
C LEU A 94 2.47 -35.54 -7.51
N LYS A 95 3.07 -36.69 -7.17
CA LYS A 95 4.34 -36.74 -6.44
C LYS A 95 5.46 -36.07 -7.22
N GLY A 96 5.52 -36.29 -8.54
CA GLY A 96 6.49 -35.67 -9.43
C GLY A 96 6.34 -34.15 -9.51
N ILE A 97 5.13 -33.62 -9.77
CA ILE A 97 4.89 -32.17 -9.88
C ILE A 97 5.14 -31.46 -8.54
N ALA A 98 4.88 -32.12 -7.41
CA ALA A 98 5.09 -31.55 -6.07
C ALA A 98 6.57 -31.32 -5.72
N THR A 99 7.50 -31.93 -6.47
CA THR A 99 8.94 -31.65 -6.32
C THR A 99 9.33 -30.26 -6.83
N LEU A 100 8.50 -29.66 -7.69
CA LEU A 100 8.71 -28.33 -8.23
C LEU A 100 7.92 -27.30 -7.41
N PHE A 101 8.57 -26.72 -6.40
CA PHE A 101 7.97 -25.69 -5.57
C PHE A 101 8.28 -24.30 -6.13
N ASP A 102 7.24 -23.55 -6.47
CA ASP A 102 7.33 -22.19 -7.02
C ASP A 102 6.47 -21.21 -6.22
N PRO A 103 6.96 -20.73 -5.06
CA PRO A 103 6.18 -19.85 -4.18
C PRO A 103 6.00 -18.44 -4.76
N LEU A 104 6.81 -18.07 -5.77
CA LEU A 104 6.83 -16.73 -6.36
C LEU A 104 6.13 -16.66 -7.72
N GLY A 105 5.61 -17.79 -8.21
CA GLY A 105 4.93 -17.89 -9.50
C GLY A 105 5.83 -17.69 -10.72
N LEU A 106 7.15 -17.83 -10.58
CA LEU A 106 8.13 -17.61 -11.65
C LEU A 106 8.04 -18.68 -12.76
N LEU A 107 7.54 -19.86 -12.43
CA LEU A 107 7.33 -21.00 -13.32
C LEU A 107 5.84 -21.23 -13.61
N THR A 108 4.97 -20.26 -13.33
CA THR A 108 3.51 -20.39 -13.55
C THR A 108 3.14 -20.91 -14.95
N PRO A 109 3.71 -20.41 -16.06
CA PRO A 109 3.39 -20.93 -17.40
C PRO A 109 3.68 -22.43 -17.58
N TYR A 110 4.64 -22.95 -16.80
CA TYR A 110 5.05 -24.34 -16.83
C TYR A 110 4.26 -25.20 -15.83
N THR A 111 4.05 -24.72 -14.60
CA THR A 111 3.33 -25.46 -13.54
C THR A 111 1.82 -25.54 -13.79
N VAL A 112 1.23 -24.55 -14.48
CA VAL A 112 -0.19 -24.59 -14.87
C VAL A 112 -0.48 -25.75 -15.82
N ARG A 113 0.42 -26.05 -16.78
CA ARG A 113 0.28 -27.22 -17.68
C ARG A 113 0.19 -28.53 -16.90
N ALA A 114 1.02 -28.71 -15.88
CA ALA A 114 0.95 -29.87 -14.98
C ALA A 114 -0.39 -29.94 -14.22
N LYS A 115 -0.92 -28.80 -13.74
CA LYS A 115 -2.21 -28.78 -13.05
C LYS A 115 -3.38 -29.12 -13.99
N ILE A 116 -3.33 -28.67 -15.24
CA ILE A 116 -4.32 -29.03 -16.27
C ILE A 116 -4.26 -30.53 -16.54
N LEU A 117 -3.06 -31.10 -16.77
CA LEU A 117 -2.89 -32.55 -16.96
C LEU A 117 -3.40 -33.35 -15.77
N LEU A 118 -3.11 -32.91 -14.54
CA LEU A 118 -3.62 -33.56 -13.34
C LEU A 118 -5.16 -33.53 -13.32
N GLN A 119 -5.78 -32.40 -13.63
CA GLN A 119 -7.24 -32.28 -13.73
C GLN A 119 -7.84 -33.20 -14.80
N GLU A 120 -7.20 -33.34 -15.96
CA GLU A 120 -7.63 -34.26 -17.01
C GLU A 120 -7.52 -35.72 -16.56
N MET A 121 -6.46 -36.10 -15.86
CA MET A 121 -6.34 -37.42 -15.25
C MET A 121 -7.43 -37.67 -14.19
N TRP A 122 -7.84 -36.65 -13.43
CA TRP A 122 -8.98 -36.76 -12.52
C TRP A 122 -10.30 -36.98 -13.26
N ALA A 123 -10.51 -36.26 -14.37
CA ALA A 123 -11.72 -36.33 -15.17
C ALA A 123 -11.89 -37.66 -15.92
N SER A 124 -10.81 -38.42 -16.14
CA SER A 124 -10.87 -39.75 -16.78
C SER A 124 -11.48 -40.85 -15.89
N GLY A 125 -11.62 -40.59 -14.59
CA GLY A 125 -12.27 -41.52 -13.65
C GLY A 125 -11.43 -42.71 -13.18
N VAL A 126 -10.16 -42.81 -13.61
CA VAL A 126 -9.21 -43.84 -13.12
C VAL A 126 -8.90 -43.64 -11.63
N ASP A 127 -8.56 -44.69 -10.90
CA ASP A 127 -8.14 -44.56 -9.49
C ASP A 127 -6.69 -44.06 -9.36
N TRP A 128 -6.24 -43.75 -8.14
CA TRP A 128 -4.94 -43.14 -7.82
C TRP A 128 -3.73 -43.90 -8.35
N ASP A 129 -3.79 -45.23 -8.30
CA ASP A 129 -2.68 -46.14 -8.61
C ASP A 129 -2.93 -46.93 -9.90
N GLU A 130 -4.03 -46.63 -10.61
CA GLU A 130 -4.33 -47.20 -11.92
C GLU A 130 -3.57 -46.47 -13.05
N PRO A 131 -3.20 -47.19 -14.13
CA PRO A 131 -2.54 -46.58 -15.26
C PRO A 131 -3.46 -45.57 -15.96
N VAL A 132 -2.96 -44.36 -16.21
CA VAL A 132 -3.66 -43.35 -17.00
C VAL A 132 -3.61 -43.71 -18.49
N GLY A 133 -4.56 -43.21 -19.29
CA GLY A 133 -4.59 -43.47 -20.73
C GLY A 133 -3.31 -43.01 -21.45
N GLU A 134 -2.93 -43.71 -22.51
CA GLU A 134 -1.65 -43.52 -23.22
C GLU A 134 -1.38 -42.05 -23.61
N ASN A 135 -2.41 -41.33 -24.04
CA ASN A 135 -2.29 -39.92 -24.40
C ASN A 135 -1.87 -39.05 -23.20
N LEU A 136 -2.51 -39.21 -22.04
CA LEU A 136 -2.17 -38.47 -20.82
C LEU A 136 -0.79 -38.86 -20.29
N SER A 137 -0.44 -40.14 -20.38
CA SER A 137 0.90 -40.62 -20.03
C SER A 137 1.95 -39.94 -20.90
N GLN A 138 1.77 -39.90 -22.23
CA GLN A 138 2.72 -39.25 -23.15
C GLN A 138 2.88 -37.76 -22.88
N GLN A 139 1.78 -37.04 -22.62
CA GLN A 139 1.85 -35.62 -22.27
C GLN A 139 2.55 -35.38 -20.93
N ALA A 140 2.35 -36.26 -19.95
CA ALA A 140 3.07 -36.24 -18.68
C ALA A 140 4.57 -36.51 -18.89
N THR A 141 4.95 -37.51 -19.68
CA THR A 141 6.35 -37.79 -20.04
C THR A 141 6.98 -36.59 -20.73
N GLN A 142 6.29 -35.96 -21.67
CA GLN A 142 6.78 -34.77 -22.36
C GLN A 142 7.02 -33.62 -21.38
N TRP A 143 6.07 -33.35 -20.48
CA TRP A 143 6.23 -32.32 -19.45
C TRP A 143 7.47 -32.60 -18.60
N PHE A 144 7.66 -33.85 -18.13
CA PHE A 144 8.86 -34.25 -17.37
C PHE A 144 10.16 -34.18 -18.17
N ASN A 145 10.14 -34.33 -19.49
CA ASN A 145 11.33 -34.18 -20.32
C ASN A 145 11.74 -32.72 -20.52
N GLU A 146 10.82 -31.77 -20.34
CA GLU A 146 11.11 -30.33 -20.38
C GLU A 146 11.74 -29.81 -19.06
N LEU A 147 11.58 -30.56 -17.95
CA LEU A 147 12.08 -30.19 -16.62
C LEU A 147 13.58 -29.81 -16.59
N PRO A 148 14.51 -30.58 -17.21
CA PRO A 148 15.93 -30.22 -17.19
C PRO A 148 16.23 -28.85 -17.80
N ALA A 149 15.43 -28.39 -18.78
CA ALA A 149 15.61 -27.09 -19.41
C ALA A 149 15.34 -25.93 -18.44
N LEU A 150 14.53 -26.14 -17.40
CA LEU A 150 14.23 -25.11 -16.39
C LEU A 150 15.45 -24.74 -15.55
N SER A 151 16.44 -25.63 -15.43
CA SER A 151 17.68 -25.32 -14.70
C SER A 151 18.52 -24.24 -15.39
N SER A 152 18.33 -24.06 -16.70
CA SER A 152 18.94 -22.98 -17.48
C SER A 152 18.18 -21.65 -17.37
N LEU A 153 16.93 -21.67 -16.86
CA LEU A 153 16.12 -20.47 -16.70
C LEU A 153 16.61 -19.66 -15.50
N LYS A 154 16.89 -18.38 -15.78
CA LYS A 154 17.24 -17.38 -14.78
C LYS A 154 15.98 -16.58 -14.46
N GLY A 155 15.33 -16.89 -13.34
CA GLY A 155 14.27 -16.03 -12.80
C GLY A 155 14.92 -14.79 -12.20
N ARG A 156 14.71 -13.60 -12.77
CA ARG A 156 15.17 -12.37 -12.09
C ARG A 156 14.39 -12.24 -10.80
N SER A 157 15.11 -12.00 -9.70
CA SER A 157 14.47 -11.59 -8.45
C SER A 157 13.60 -10.37 -8.76
N LYS A 158 12.29 -10.44 -8.49
CA LYS A 158 11.39 -9.30 -8.63
C LYS A 158 11.86 -8.24 -7.64
N THR A 159 12.53 -7.20 -8.13
CA THR A 159 13.00 -6.12 -7.27
C THR A 159 11.78 -5.37 -6.73
N ARG A 160 11.66 -5.30 -5.39
CA ARG A 160 10.64 -4.46 -4.77
C ARG A 160 10.95 -3.02 -5.15
N GLN A 161 10.07 -2.41 -5.92
CA GLN A 161 10.16 -0.99 -6.24
C GLN A 161 9.15 -0.22 -5.40
N LYS A 162 9.58 0.93 -4.90
CA LYS A 162 8.69 1.83 -4.17
C LYS A 162 7.82 2.58 -5.17
N ARG A 163 6.50 2.57 -4.95
CA ARG A 163 5.51 3.38 -5.66
C ARG A 163 4.92 4.42 -4.72
N TYR A 164 4.49 5.53 -5.28
CA TYR A 164 3.88 6.64 -4.57
C TYR A 164 2.43 6.81 -5.04
N LEU A 165 1.59 7.38 -4.18
CA LEU A 165 0.19 7.62 -4.48
C LEU A 165 -0.06 9.13 -4.44
N SER A 166 -0.46 9.69 -5.58
CA SER A 166 -0.96 11.06 -5.69
C SER A 166 -2.44 11.07 -5.31
N LEU A 167 -2.79 11.83 -4.27
CA LEU A 167 -4.17 11.98 -3.82
C LEU A 167 -4.65 13.40 -4.10
N PHE A 168 -5.67 13.52 -4.94
CA PHE A 168 -6.35 14.76 -5.22
C PHE A 168 -7.72 14.76 -4.56
N THR A 169 -8.07 15.85 -3.88
CA THR A 169 -9.38 15.98 -3.24
C THR A 169 -9.95 17.37 -3.44
N CYS A 170 -11.20 17.43 -3.90
CA CYS A 170 -11.92 18.68 -4.04
C CYS A 170 -12.48 19.10 -2.68
N LEU A 171 -12.06 20.26 -2.17
CA LEU A 171 -12.54 20.76 -0.88
C LEU A 171 -14.02 21.19 -0.90
N ALA A 172 -14.57 21.47 -2.09
CA ALA A 172 -15.97 21.86 -2.26
C ALA A 172 -16.91 20.65 -2.25
N THR A 173 -16.62 19.64 -3.08
CA THR A 173 -17.48 18.47 -3.30
C THR A 173 -17.05 17.24 -2.51
N ARG A 174 -15.85 17.24 -1.95
CA ARG A 174 -15.18 16.08 -1.33
C ARG A 174 -14.89 14.93 -2.30
N ALA A 175 -15.01 15.15 -3.61
CA ALA A 175 -14.56 14.18 -4.61
C ALA A 175 -13.08 13.84 -4.38
N VAL A 176 -12.73 12.58 -4.58
CA VAL A 176 -11.36 12.07 -4.47
C VAL A 176 -10.96 11.45 -5.78
N HIS A 177 -9.71 11.67 -6.15
CA HIS A 177 -9.07 11.01 -7.27
C HIS A 177 -7.69 10.53 -6.86
N LEU A 178 -7.35 9.29 -7.22
CA LEU A 178 -6.12 8.62 -6.82
C LEU A 178 -5.35 8.15 -8.04
N GLU A 179 -4.08 8.53 -8.12
CA GLU A 179 -3.20 8.12 -9.23
C GLU A 179 -1.86 7.63 -8.71
N VAL A 180 -1.30 6.62 -9.37
CA VAL A 180 -0.01 6.03 -8.98
C VAL A 180 1.14 6.80 -9.64
N ALA A 181 2.05 7.31 -8.81
CA ALA A 181 3.31 7.87 -9.24
C ALA A 181 4.43 6.82 -9.10
N PHE A 182 5.22 6.64 -10.17
CA PHE A 182 6.27 5.62 -10.20
C PHE A 182 7.55 6.07 -9.47
N SER A 183 7.74 7.38 -9.30
CA SER A 183 8.81 8.00 -8.50
C SER A 183 8.34 9.33 -7.88
N LEU A 184 9.21 9.96 -7.06
CA LEU A 184 8.91 11.19 -6.31
C LEU A 184 9.55 12.43 -6.96
N ASP A 185 9.53 12.48 -8.29
CA ASP A 185 10.05 13.57 -9.11
C ASP A 185 8.91 14.39 -9.76
N THR A 186 9.27 15.48 -10.41
CA THR A 186 8.34 16.39 -11.08
C THR A 186 7.57 15.72 -12.22
N ASP A 187 8.25 14.93 -13.07
CA ASP A 187 7.63 14.29 -14.23
C ASP A 187 6.58 13.28 -13.78
N SER A 188 6.91 12.48 -12.75
CA SER A 188 5.97 11.55 -12.12
C SER A 188 4.76 12.28 -11.55
N PHE A 189 4.95 13.45 -10.92
CA PHE A 189 3.83 14.26 -10.47
C PHE A 189 2.95 14.73 -11.64
N LEU A 190 3.54 15.31 -12.69
CA LEU A 190 2.80 15.78 -13.87
C LEU A 190 2.02 14.65 -14.54
N ASN A 191 2.61 13.46 -14.65
CA ASN A 191 1.97 12.26 -15.17
C ASN A 191 0.75 11.82 -14.33
N THR A 192 0.70 12.15 -13.04
CA THR A 192 -0.51 11.94 -12.22
C THR A 192 -1.48 13.13 -12.22
N PHE A 193 -0.99 14.34 -12.48
CA PHE A 193 -1.81 15.56 -12.45
C PHE A 193 -2.67 15.71 -13.71
N PHE A 194 -2.14 15.39 -14.89
CA PHE A 194 -2.90 15.54 -16.14
C PHE A 194 -4.10 14.59 -16.26
N PRO A 195 -4.00 13.29 -15.90
CA PRO A 195 -5.18 12.41 -15.85
C PRO A 195 -6.27 12.96 -14.94
N MET A 196 -5.90 13.42 -13.75
CA MET A 196 -6.82 14.07 -12.82
C MET A 196 -7.51 15.29 -13.44
N ALA A 197 -6.74 16.19 -14.06
CA ALA A 197 -7.29 17.38 -14.70
C ALA A 197 -8.20 17.04 -15.88
N SER A 198 -7.91 15.96 -16.60
CA SER A 198 -8.75 15.47 -17.69
C SER A 198 -10.09 14.93 -17.18
N GLN A 199 -10.09 14.23 -16.05
CA GLN A 199 -11.31 13.64 -15.47
C GLN A 199 -12.15 14.66 -14.67
N CYS A 200 -11.51 15.53 -13.89
CA CYS A 200 -12.17 16.42 -12.93
C CYS A 200 -12.29 17.87 -13.41
N SER A 201 -11.85 18.18 -14.63
CA SER A 201 -11.54 19.54 -15.12
C SER A 201 -10.41 20.21 -14.34
N LEU A 202 -9.74 21.18 -14.98
CA LEU A 202 -8.59 21.84 -14.38
C LEU A 202 -9.05 22.72 -13.19
N PRO A 203 -8.50 22.52 -11.98
CA PRO A 203 -8.88 23.33 -10.82
C PRO A 203 -8.35 24.76 -10.93
N GLU A 204 -9.16 25.74 -10.54
CA GLU A 204 -8.73 27.15 -10.48
C GLU A 204 -7.67 27.38 -9.38
N ASN A 205 -7.78 26.65 -8.27
CA ASN A 205 -6.89 26.77 -7.12
C ASN A 205 -6.45 25.38 -6.65
N VAL A 206 -5.13 25.15 -6.56
CA VAL A 206 -4.55 23.94 -5.97
C VAL A 206 -3.78 24.32 -4.73
N THR A 207 -3.98 23.55 -3.65
CA THR A 207 -3.25 23.73 -2.40
C THR A 207 -2.51 22.45 -2.05
N CYS A 208 -1.21 22.55 -1.83
CA CYS A 208 -0.34 21.43 -1.51
C CYS A 208 0.74 21.82 -0.49
N ASP A 209 1.55 20.84 -0.06
CA ASP A 209 2.76 21.11 0.71
C ASP A 209 3.89 21.59 -0.21
N ASN A 210 5.00 22.04 0.40
CA ASN A 210 6.14 22.59 -0.34
C ASN A 210 7.09 21.51 -0.87
N GLY A 211 6.55 20.37 -1.32
CA GLY A 211 7.33 19.28 -1.91
C GLY A 211 8.01 19.73 -3.20
N THR A 212 9.28 19.36 -3.39
CA THR A 212 10.10 19.83 -4.54
C THR A 212 9.54 19.40 -5.88
N ASN A 213 8.94 18.21 -5.97
CA ASN A 213 8.24 17.70 -7.14
C ASN A 213 6.99 18.54 -7.50
N LEU A 214 6.25 19.01 -6.49
CA LEU A 214 5.05 19.83 -6.67
C LEU A 214 5.42 21.27 -7.05
N VAL A 215 6.45 21.82 -6.42
CA VAL A 215 7.01 23.14 -6.76
C VAL A 215 7.56 23.13 -8.19
N GLY A 216 8.31 22.09 -8.56
CA GLY A 216 8.82 21.88 -9.91
C GLY A 216 7.68 21.83 -10.93
N GLY A 217 6.68 20.99 -10.71
CA GLY A 217 5.56 20.86 -11.64
C GLY A 217 4.74 22.14 -11.80
N SER A 218 4.57 22.91 -10.72
CA SER A 218 3.93 24.23 -10.79
C SER A 218 4.70 25.22 -11.65
N ASN A 219 6.04 25.22 -11.58
CA ASN A 219 6.88 26.10 -12.39
C ASN A 219 6.83 25.70 -13.87
N GLU A 220 6.91 24.41 -14.19
CA GLU A 220 6.81 23.93 -15.57
C GLU A 220 5.45 24.26 -16.20
N LEU A 221 4.35 24.10 -15.44
CA LEU A 221 3.01 24.49 -15.91
C LEU A 221 2.90 26.01 -16.15
N LYS A 222 3.54 26.85 -15.32
CA LYS A 222 3.60 28.30 -15.53
C LYS A 222 4.41 28.68 -16.77
N ASP A 223 5.52 27.99 -17.02
CA ASP A 223 6.35 28.23 -18.20
C ASP A 223 5.59 27.88 -19.49
N LEU A 224 4.82 26.78 -19.47
CA LEU A 224 3.92 26.42 -20.57
C LEU A 224 2.83 27.47 -20.79
N GLU A 225 2.20 27.97 -19.71
CA GLU A 225 1.20 29.05 -19.80
C GLU A 225 1.81 30.34 -20.39
N ALA A 226 3.05 30.67 -20.03
CA ALA A 226 3.75 31.85 -20.55
C ALA A 226 4.12 31.72 -22.04
N LEU A 227 4.42 30.49 -22.50
CA LEU A 227 4.67 30.19 -23.91
C LEU A 227 3.37 30.22 -24.74
N ASP A 228 2.26 29.76 -24.17
CA ASP A 228 0.97 29.68 -24.85
C ASP A 228 0.26 31.03 -24.97
N LYS A 229 0.39 31.89 -23.94
CA LYS A 229 -0.04 33.31 -23.99
C LYS A 229 0.59 34.10 -25.15
N LYS A 230 1.71 33.64 -25.71
CA LYS A 230 2.35 34.25 -26.88
C LYS A 230 1.83 33.72 -28.22
N LYS A 231 1.03 32.65 -28.26
CA LYS A 231 0.73 31.92 -29.51
C LYS A 231 -0.74 31.82 -29.91
N VAL A 232 -1.74 31.87 -29.03
CA VAL A 232 -3.10 31.47 -29.45
C VAL A 232 -4.25 32.32 -28.86
N GLN A 233 -5.02 32.94 -29.77
CA GLN A 233 -6.35 33.53 -29.56
C GLN A 233 -7.50 32.50 -29.73
N ASP A 234 -7.19 31.22 -29.98
CA ASP A 234 -8.17 30.17 -30.29
C ASP A 234 -8.08 28.92 -29.39
N ALA A 235 -9.10 28.74 -28.54
CA ALA A 235 -9.65 27.45 -28.08
C ALA A 235 -8.78 26.41 -27.33
N THR A 236 -7.53 26.69 -26.92
CA THR A 236 -6.69 25.68 -26.26
C THR A 236 -6.45 26.00 -24.77
N LEU A 237 -6.88 25.07 -23.91
CA LEU A 237 -6.74 24.95 -22.44
C LEU A 237 -5.91 26.06 -21.73
N ASN A 238 -6.60 27.01 -21.07
CA ASN A 238 -5.96 27.88 -20.07
C ASN A 238 -5.49 27.03 -18.88
N TYR A 239 -4.20 26.71 -18.80
CA TYR A 239 -3.59 26.01 -17.65
C TYR A 239 -3.43 26.88 -16.38
N GLY A 240 -4.20 27.96 -16.27
CA GLY A 240 -4.10 28.99 -15.22
C GLY A 240 -4.52 28.50 -13.83
N VAL A 241 -3.76 27.57 -13.25
CA VAL A 241 -3.95 27.05 -11.90
C VAL A 241 -3.21 27.96 -10.91
N ASN A 242 -3.94 28.48 -9.93
CA ASN A 242 -3.33 29.21 -8.83
C ASN A 242 -2.81 28.23 -7.77
N TRP A 243 -1.48 28.10 -7.68
CA TRP A 243 -0.81 27.21 -6.74
C TRP A 243 -0.54 27.88 -5.39
N HIS A 244 -1.04 27.26 -4.33
CA HIS A 244 -0.86 27.68 -2.95
C HIS A 244 -0.02 26.66 -2.18
N PHE A 245 1.27 26.97 -1.99
CA PHE A 245 2.19 26.12 -1.23
C PHE A 245 2.16 26.47 0.25
N LYS A 246 1.88 25.48 1.10
CA LYS A 246 1.85 25.69 2.55
C LYS A 246 3.27 25.73 3.13
N LEU A 247 3.49 26.69 4.04
CA LEU A 247 4.64 26.68 4.94
C LEU A 247 4.56 25.45 5.87
N PRO A 248 5.70 24.87 6.31
CA PRO A 248 5.76 23.60 7.06
C PRO A 248 4.93 23.50 8.36
N LEU A 249 4.31 24.60 8.82
CA LEU A 249 3.67 24.74 10.13
C LEU A 249 2.14 24.99 10.08
N ALA A 250 1.50 24.96 8.91
CA ALA A 250 0.07 25.29 8.77
C ALA A 250 -0.87 24.10 9.11
N LEU A 251 -1.26 23.94 10.39
CA LEU A 251 -2.07 22.84 10.91
C LEU A 251 -3.56 22.79 10.46
N HIS A 252 -4.14 23.88 9.94
CA HIS A 252 -5.60 23.98 9.84
C HIS A 252 -6.23 23.24 8.63
N PHE A 253 -5.45 22.98 7.57
CA PHE A 253 -5.92 22.30 6.35
C PHE A 253 -5.31 20.90 6.13
N SER A 254 -4.30 20.51 6.90
CA SER A 254 -3.65 19.21 6.80
C SER A 254 -4.59 18.05 7.16
N GLY A 255 -5.54 18.30 8.07
CA GLY A 255 -6.44 17.27 8.58
C GLY A 255 -7.30 16.59 7.50
N VAL A 256 -7.74 17.31 6.47
CA VAL A 256 -8.52 16.70 5.38
C VAL A 256 -7.66 15.73 4.59
N HIS A 257 -6.49 16.16 4.12
CA HIS A 257 -5.58 15.31 3.36
C HIS A 257 -5.15 14.08 4.18
N GLU A 258 -4.84 14.26 5.46
CA GLU A 258 -4.45 13.15 6.33
C GLU A 258 -5.57 12.12 6.52
N ILE A 259 -6.81 12.58 6.70
CA ILE A 259 -7.99 11.70 6.77
C ILE A 259 -8.15 10.94 5.45
N MET A 260 -8.04 11.62 4.30
CA MET A 260 -8.19 10.98 2.99
C MET A 260 -7.08 9.97 2.71
N ILE A 261 -5.83 10.29 3.05
CA ILE A 261 -4.69 9.36 2.92
C ILE A 261 -4.91 8.12 3.79
N LYS A 262 -5.39 8.28 5.03
CA LYS A 262 -5.71 7.15 5.90
C LYS A 262 -6.81 6.28 5.30
N ALA A 263 -7.88 6.89 4.78
CA ALA A 263 -8.97 6.16 4.15
C ALA A 263 -8.51 5.40 2.89
N ALA A 264 -7.71 6.03 2.03
CA ALA A 264 -7.13 5.40 0.84
C ALA A 264 -6.23 4.21 1.21
N LYS A 265 -5.38 4.35 2.24
CA LYS A 265 -4.56 3.22 2.71
C LYS A 265 -5.43 2.06 3.19
N ILE A 266 -6.45 2.32 4.00
CA ILE A 266 -7.36 1.28 4.50
C ILE A 266 -8.04 0.55 3.33
N ALA A 267 -8.52 1.29 2.33
CA ALA A 267 -9.11 0.75 1.12
C ALA A 267 -8.17 -0.18 0.36
N ILE A 268 -6.97 0.29 0.09
CA ILE A 268 -5.94 -0.46 -0.64
C ILE A 268 -5.53 -1.72 0.14
N TYR A 269 -5.35 -1.61 1.47
CA TYR A 269 -5.03 -2.78 2.31
C TYR A 269 -6.17 -3.81 2.35
N ALA A 270 -7.43 -3.36 2.37
CA ALA A 270 -8.58 -4.26 2.34
C ALA A 270 -8.68 -5.03 1.01
N ILE A 271 -8.30 -4.40 -0.12
CA ILE A 271 -8.29 -5.04 -1.43
C ILE A 271 -7.12 -6.03 -1.57
N LEU A 272 -5.92 -5.64 -1.13
CA LEU A 272 -4.69 -6.37 -1.42
C LEU A 272 -4.26 -7.39 -0.34
N ASN A 273 -4.74 -7.23 0.89
CA ASN A 273 -4.46 -8.13 2.02
C ASN A 273 -2.95 -8.51 2.19
N CYS A 274 -2.04 -7.55 1.98
CA CYS A 274 -0.59 -7.70 2.07
C CYS A 274 0.05 -8.70 1.08
N ALA A 275 -0.59 -8.96 -0.07
CA ALA A 275 0.00 -9.75 -1.15
C ALA A 275 1.20 -9.05 -1.80
N ASP A 276 2.14 -9.84 -2.32
CA ASP A 276 3.16 -9.37 -3.25
C ASP A 276 2.52 -9.20 -4.63
N ILE A 277 2.50 -7.97 -5.14
CA ILE A 277 1.73 -7.59 -6.33
C ILE A 277 2.60 -6.99 -7.43
N THR A 278 2.12 -7.08 -8.67
CA THR A 278 2.66 -6.34 -9.81
C THR A 278 2.13 -4.91 -9.89
N ASP A 279 2.73 -4.09 -10.76
CA ASP A 279 2.27 -2.71 -10.96
C ASP A 279 0.83 -2.66 -11.51
N GLU A 280 0.45 -3.60 -12.37
CA GLU A 280 -0.90 -3.71 -12.94
C GLU A 280 -1.95 -4.04 -11.88
N GLU A 281 -1.61 -4.96 -10.97
CA GLU A 281 -2.46 -5.32 -9.84
C GLU A 281 -2.59 -4.16 -8.85
N PHE A 282 -1.49 -3.42 -8.60
CA PHE A 282 -1.50 -2.24 -7.75
C PHE A 282 -2.35 -1.11 -8.34
N LEU A 283 -2.20 -0.82 -9.64
CA LEU A 283 -3.02 0.15 -10.36
C LEU A 283 -4.51 -0.20 -10.25
N SER A 284 -4.86 -1.47 -10.47
CA SER A 284 -6.24 -1.95 -10.37
C SER A 284 -6.80 -1.78 -8.95
N ALA A 285 -6.00 -2.06 -7.92
CA ALA A 285 -6.40 -1.86 -6.53
C ALA A 285 -6.61 -0.39 -6.18
N VAL A 286 -5.80 0.52 -6.74
CA VAL A 286 -5.97 1.97 -6.55
C VAL A 286 -7.27 2.46 -7.16
N VAL A 287 -7.60 2.04 -8.38
CA VAL A 287 -8.89 2.36 -9.04
C VAL A 287 -10.07 1.84 -8.20
N GLY A 288 -9.98 0.60 -7.70
CA GLY A 288 -11.00 0.04 -6.80
C GLY A 288 -11.14 0.83 -5.49
N ALA A 289 -10.02 1.26 -4.90
CA ALA A 289 -9.99 2.08 -3.70
C ALA A 289 -10.60 3.47 -3.94
N GLU A 290 -10.33 4.11 -5.08
CA GLU A 290 -10.93 5.40 -5.46
C GLU A 290 -12.45 5.28 -5.57
N GLY A 291 -12.94 4.27 -6.27
CA GLY A 291 -14.38 4.01 -6.39
C GLY A 291 -15.04 3.85 -5.01
N TRP A 292 -14.43 3.06 -4.13
CA TRP A 292 -14.94 2.86 -2.77
C TRP A 292 -14.95 4.17 -1.95
N LEU A 293 -13.91 4.99 -2.05
CA LEU A 293 -13.87 6.29 -1.39
C LEU A 293 -14.93 7.23 -1.93
N GLN A 294 -15.13 7.29 -3.24
CA GLN A 294 -16.11 8.17 -3.87
C GLN A 294 -17.53 7.81 -3.41
N GLU A 295 -17.88 6.52 -3.40
CA GLU A 295 -19.17 6.03 -2.89
C GLU A 295 -19.34 6.29 -1.38
N TRP A 296 -18.31 5.97 -0.60
CA TRP A 296 -18.36 6.12 0.86
C TRP A 296 -18.45 7.58 1.29
N ILE A 297 -17.72 8.49 0.63
CA ILE A 297 -17.78 9.94 0.92
C ILE A 297 -19.14 10.52 0.56
N LEU A 298 -19.75 10.11 -0.55
CA LEU A 298 -21.12 10.51 -0.89
C LEU A 298 -22.11 10.03 0.19
N SER A 299 -21.90 8.84 0.76
CA SER A 299 -22.70 8.35 1.89
C SER A 299 -22.49 9.17 3.18
N LEU A 300 -21.28 9.65 3.44
CA LEU A 300 -20.95 10.53 4.56
C LEU A 300 -21.38 12.00 4.36
N SER A 301 -21.66 12.38 3.12
CA SER A 301 -22.16 13.73 2.75
C SER A 301 -23.60 13.97 3.20
N GLY A 302 -24.25 12.98 3.83
CA GLY A 302 -25.45 13.13 4.66
C GLY A 302 -25.27 13.99 5.92
N ARG A 303 -24.27 14.88 5.99
CA ARG A 303 -24.26 15.96 6.98
C ARG A 303 -24.88 17.21 6.37
N LYS A 304 -26.12 17.50 6.75
CA LYS A 304 -26.73 18.83 6.57
C LYS A 304 -25.80 19.88 7.16
N LYS A 305 -25.04 20.57 6.31
CA LYS A 305 -24.25 21.74 6.69
C LYS A 305 -25.25 22.76 7.24
N TRP A 306 -25.04 23.26 8.46
CA TRP A 306 -25.92 24.23 9.12
C TRP A 306 -26.07 25.51 8.27
N ARG A 307 -27.04 25.52 7.35
CA ARG A 307 -27.45 26.69 6.55
C ARG A 307 -28.81 27.23 6.99
N GLY A 308 -29.31 26.79 8.15
CA GLY A 308 -30.48 27.39 8.79
C GLY A 308 -30.01 28.34 9.88
N ASN A 309 -30.55 29.57 9.90
CA ASN A 309 -30.44 30.48 11.02
C ASN A 309 -31.09 29.79 12.24
N ARG A 310 -30.27 29.16 13.10
CA ARG A 310 -30.79 28.55 14.33
C ARG A 310 -31.10 29.65 15.33
N ALA A 311 -32.21 29.50 16.04
CA ALA A 311 -32.53 30.37 17.16
C ALA A 311 -31.39 30.31 18.19
N ASP A 312 -30.98 31.47 18.71
CA ASP A 312 -29.98 31.54 19.76
C ASP A 312 -30.51 30.82 21.03
N LEU A 313 -29.59 30.16 21.75
CA LEU A 313 -29.90 29.50 23.01
C LEU A 313 -30.38 30.51 24.05
N LYS A 314 -31.43 30.16 24.79
CA LYS A 314 -32.08 31.01 25.79
C LYS A 314 -31.95 30.42 27.19
N VAL A 315 -32.09 31.28 28.19
CA VAL A 315 -32.25 30.83 29.57
C VAL A 315 -33.48 29.94 29.66
N GLY A 316 -33.32 28.75 30.23
CA GLY A 316 -34.37 27.76 30.35
C GLY A 316 -34.27 26.59 29.36
N ASP A 317 -33.50 26.71 28.28
CA ASP A 317 -33.32 25.64 27.29
C ASP A 317 -32.61 24.42 27.90
N VAL A 318 -33.05 23.23 27.50
CA VAL A 318 -32.43 21.95 27.89
C VAL A 318 -31.40 21.55 26.83
N VAL A 319 -30.17 21.30 27.28
CA VAL A 319 -29.04 21.00 26.42
C VAL A 319 -28.33 19.74 26.89
N ILE A 320 -27.83 18.96 25.93
CA ILE A 320 -26.90 17.88 26.19
C ILE A 320 -25.49 18.49 26.27
N VAL A 321 -24.81 18.30 27.40
CA VAL A 321 -23.45 18.80 27.62
C VAL A 321 -22.47 17.75 27.11
N MET A 322 -21.61 18.10 26.15
CA MET A 322 -20.57 17.21 25.63
C MET A 322 -19.25 17.41 26.40
N PRO A 323 -18.86 16.51 27.33
CA PRO A 323 -17.60 16.63 28.05
C PRO A 323 -16.45 16.15 27.17
N THR A 324 -15.24 16.65 27.43
CA THR A 324 -14.00 16.21 26.75
C THR A 324 -13.44 14.90 27.32
N ASP A 325 -13.96 14.45 28.46
CA ASP A 325 -13.36 13.44 29.36
C ASP A 325 -14.26 12.22 29.66
N THR A 326 -15.46 12.12 29.06
CA THR A 326 -16.32 10.93 29.19
C THR A 326 -16.46 10.14 27.88
N ALA A 327 -16.56 8.81 28.00
CA ALA A 327 -16.82 7.91 26.87
C ALA A 327 -18.09 8.32 26.09
N ARG A 328 -18.07 8.16 24.75
CA ARG A 328 -19.23 8.43 23.88
C ARG A 328 -20.45 7.62 24.36
N GLY A 329 -21.62 8.25 24.47
CA GLY A 329 -22.88 7.60 24.82
C GLY A 329 -23.40 7.83 26.26
N LYS A 330 -22.67 8.55 27.11
CA LYS A 330 -23.15 8.98 28.45
C LYS A 330 -23.03 10.49 28.63
N TRP A 331 -23.84 11.26 27.91
CA TRP A 331 -23.78 12.72 27.96
C TRP A 331 -24.84 13.27 28.92
N PRO A 332 -24.44 14.07 29.94
CA PRO A 332 -25.39 14.60 30.90
C PRO A 332 -26.26 15.70 30.26
N LEU A 333 -27.54 15.68 30.62
CA LEU A 333 -28.48 16.75 30.32
C LEU A 333 -28.30 17.88 31.34
N GLY A 334 -28.38 19.12 30.85
CA GLY A 334 -28.31 20.31 31.66
C GLY A 334 -29.27 21.38 31.18
N ARG A 335 -29.54 22.37 32.04
CA ARG A 335 -30.43 23.49 31.72
C ARG A 335 -29.65 24.80 31.71
N ILE A 336 -29.87 25.63 30.70
CA ILE A 336 -29.21 26.93 30.62
C ILE A 336 -29.78 27.86 31.69
N VAL A 337 -28.92 28.39 32.55
CA VAL A 337 -29.28 29.33 33.61
C VAL A 337 -28.86 30.76 33.29
N LYS A 338 -27.85 30.95 32.44
CA LYS A 338 -27.38 32.28 32.02
C LYS A 338 -26.74 32.24 30.64
N VAL A 339 -26.90 33.31 29.87
CA VAL A 339 -26.33 33.46 28.52
C VAL A 339 -25.39 34.66 28.47
N PHE A 340 -24.31 34.55 27.69
CA PHE A 340 -23.33 35.61 27.45
C PHE A 340 -23.18 35.84 25.94
N PRO A 341 -23.77 36.94 25.41
CA PRO A 341 -23.61 37.30 24.01
C PRO A 341 -22.21 37.88 23.73
N GLY A 342 -21.71 37.63 22.52
CA GLY A 342 -20.46 38.20 21.99
C GLY A 342 -20.65 39.59 21.37
N LYS A 343 -19.59 40.09 20.71
CA LYS A 343 -19.58 41.41 20.05
C LYS A 343 -20.61 41.54 18.92
N ASP A 344 -21.04 40.41 18.37
CA ASP A 344 -22.05 40.25 17.32
C ASP A 344 -23.47 40.03 17.86
N ASN A 345 -23.70 40.24 19.16
CA ASN A 345 -24.97 39.97 19.86
C ASN A 345 -25.45 38.51 19.81
N LYS A 346 -24.57 37.58 19.40
CA LYS A 346 -24.84 36.14 19.37
C LYS A 346 -24.36 35.46 20.64
N VAL A 347 -25.12 34.49 21.15
CA VAL A 347 -24.75 33.77 22.37
C VAL A 347 -23.55 32.87 22.07
N GLN A 348 -22.39 33.17 22.68
CA GLN A 348 -21.16 32.40 22.47
C GLN A 348 -20.85 31.47 23.66
N VAL A 349 -21.25 31.88 24.86
CA VAL A 349 -20.99 31.17 26.11
C VAL A 349 -22.25 31.17 26.97
N VAL A 350 -22.48 30.08 27.68
CA VAL A 350 -23.61 29.94 28.61
C VAL A 350 -23.16 29.29 29.92
N ASP A 351 -23.87 29.59 31.00
CA ASP A 351 -23.78 28.81 32.25
C ASP A 351 -24.90 27.76 32.22
N VAL A 352 -24.53 26.48 32.36
CA VAL A 352 -25.43 25.33 32.32
C VAL A 352 -25.43 24.62 33.66
N GLN A 353 -26.62 24.42 34.23
CA GLN A 353 -26.81 23.64 35.43
C GLN A 353 -26.98 22.16 35.08
N VAL A 354 -26.12 21.31 35.64
CA VAL A 354 -26.19 19.85 35.56
C VAL A 354 -26.28 19.32 36.99
N GLY A 355 -27.45 18.80 37.38
CA GLY A 355 -27.72 18.43 38.77
C GLY A 355 -27.60 19.63 39.72
N LYS A 356 -26.71 19.54 40.71
CA LYS A 356 -26.46 20.62 41.70
C LYS A 356 -25.36 21.60 41.29
N SER A 357 -24.65 21.34 40.19
CA SER A 357 -23.46 22.09 39.79
C SER A 357 -23.74 22.95 38.56
N VAL A 358 -23.13 24.13 38.49
CA VAL A 358 -23.23 25.04 37.34
C VAL A 358 -21.87 25.14 36.66
N PHE A 359 -21.85 24.97 35.34
CA PHE A 359 -20.63 25.00 34.54
C PHE A 359 -20.75 26.04 33.42
N ARG A 360 -19.69 26.83 33.23
CA ARG A 360 -19.56 27.70 32.06
C ARG A 360 -19.05 26.91 30.86
N ARG A 361 -19.76 26.97 29.73
CA ARG A 361 -19.38 26.26 28.50
C ARG A 361 -19.62 27.10 27.24
N PRO A 362 -18.72 26.99 26.23
CA PRO A 362 -18.99 27.50 24.90
C PRO A 362 -20.16 26.76 24.25
N ILE A 363 -20.98 27.46 23.45
CA ILE A 363 -22.14 26.86 22.78
C ILE A 363 -21.77 25.70 21.84
N VAL A 364 -20.55 25.69 21.30
CA VAL A 364 -20.03 24.60 20.43
C VAL A 364 -19.85 23.28 21.18
N LYS A 365 -19.91 23.28 22.51
CA LYS A 365 -19.84 22.09 23.37
C LYS A 365 -21.22 21.64 23.88
N LEU A 366 -22.29 22.25 23.37
CA LEU A 366 -23.67 21.98 23.78
C LEU A 366 -24.51 21.60 22.56
N CYS A 367 -25.43 20.67 22.76
CA CYS A 367 -26.45 20.35 21.76
C CYS A 367 -27.83 20.66 22.35
N LEU A 368 -28.64 21.47 21.68
CA LEU A 368 -30.03 21.71 22.10
C LEU A 368 -30.79 20.37 22.01
N SER A 369 -31.41 19.97 23.12
CA SER A 369 -32.30 18.81 23.12
C SER A 369 -33.64 19.28 22.57
N GLU A 370 -33.84 19.12 21.26
CA GLU A 370 -35.17 19.29 20.66
C GLU A 370 -36.10 18.23 21.26
N HIS A 371 -37.27 18.66 21.75
CA HIS A 371 -38.34 17.75 22.19
C HIS A 371 -39.06 17.15 20.98
#